data_AF-A0A0S2EKQ6-F1
#
_entry.id   AF-A0A0S2EKQ6-F1
#
_cell.length_a   1.000
_cell.length_b   1.000
_cell.length_c   1.000
_cell.angle_alpha   90.00
_cell.angle_beta   90.00
_cell.angle_gamma   90.00
#
_symmetry.space_group_name_H-M   'P 1'
#
loop_
_entity.id
_entity.type
_entity.pdbx_description
1 polymer ?
#
loop_
_entity_poly.entity_id
_entity_poly.type
_entity_poly.pdbx_seq_one_letter_code
_entity_poly.pdbx_strand_id
1 'polypeptide(L)'
;MTNRQIIDRTEWAEDERLWQGEFEGSAFGTGLSVMFFSTETPGRGPKPRSHPYDEVFIRGLSGSRSRELMFLRTAGVPTGMMA
;
A
#
# COMPACT_ATOMS: atom_id res chain seq x y z
N MET A 1 -11.64 12.62 20.02
CA MET A 1 -12.42 11.52 19.43
C MET A 1 -11.59 10.90 18.33
N THR A 2 -11.20 9.64 18.45
CA THR A 2 -10.51 8.92 17.37
C THR A 2 -11.55 8.45 16.35
N ASN A 3 -11.48 8.98 15.12
CA ASN A 3 -12.31 8.51 14.02
C ASN A 3 -11.74 7.18 13.51
N ARG A 4 -12.34 6.06 13.93
CA ARG A 4 -11.97 4.73 13.46
C ARG A 4 -12.85 4.38 12.27
N GLN A 5 -12.25 4.25 11.10
CA GLN A 5 -12.90 3.70 9.91
C GLN A 5 -12.37 2.29 9.64
N ILE A 6 -13.26 1.41 9.19
CA ILE A 6 -12.93 0.08 8.65
C ILE A 6 -13.14 0.20 7.14
N ILE A 7 -12.11 -0.14 6.38
CA ILE A 7 -12.15 -0.14 4.91
C ILE A 7 -12.32 -1.60 4.49
N ASP A 8 -13.37 -1.88 3.72
CA ASP A 8 -13.63 -3.24 3.24
C ASP A 8 -12.60 -3.66 2.18
N ARG A 9 -12.30 -4.96 2.08
CA ARG A 9 -11.35 -5.48 1.08
C ARG A 9 -11.74 -5.10 -0.35
N THR A 10 -13.04 -5.08 -0.62
CA THR A 10 -13.59 -4.74 -1.95
C THR A 10 -13.32 -3.30 -2.37
N GLU A 11 -12.94 -2.42 -1.43
CA GLU A 11 -12.65 -1.01 -1.73
C GLU A 11 -11.21 -0.77 -2.21
N TRP A 12 -10.27 -1.70 -1.95
CA TRP A 12 -8.85 -1.50 -2.27
C TRP A 12 -8.20 -2.66 -3.02
N ALA A 13 -8.74 -3.87 -2.95
CA ALA A 13 -8.10 -5.05 -3.51
C ALA A 13 -8.28 -5.13 -5.04
N GLU A 14 -7.17 -5.34 -5.75
CA GLU A 14 -7.16 -5.70 -7.18
C GLU A 14 -7.54 -7.18 -7.37
N ASP A 15 -7.18 -8.02 -6.40
CA ASP A 15 -7.50 -9.46 -6.36
C ASP A 15 -7.95 -9.85 -4.95
N GLU A 16 -9.14 -10.44 -4.82
CA GLU A 16 -9.73 -10.82 -3.53
C GLU A 16 -8.95 -11.89 -2.77
N ARG A 17 -8.04 -12.62 -3.43
CA ARG A 17 -7.23 -13.69 -2.86
C ARG A 17 -5.83 -13.23 -2.50
N LEU A 18 -5.36 -12.13 -3.08
CA LEU A 18 -4.01 -11.60 -2.87
C LEU A 18 -4.04 -10.31 -2.05
N TRP A 19 -2.98 -10.07 -1.28
CA TRP A 19 -2.72 -8.75 -0.70
C TRP A 19 -2.10 -7.86 -1.79
N GLN A 20 -2.95 -7.42 -2.71
CA GLN A 20 -2.56 -6.67 -3.90
C GLN A 20 -3.62 -5.58 -4.16
N GLY A 21 -3.19 -4.33 -4.28
CA GLY A 21 -4.04 -3.17 -4.53
C GLY A 21 -3.68 -1.96 -3.69
N GLU A 22 -4.52 -0.93 -3.68
CA GLU A 22 -4.24 0.32 -2.98
C GLU A 22 -5.50 1.11 -2.63
N PHE A 23 -5.38 2.05 -1.69
CA PHE A 23 -6.36 3.11 -1.50
C PHE A 23 -5.70 4.44 -1.15
N GLU A 24 -6.34 5.52 -1.60
CA GLU A 24 -5.99 6.88 -1.21
C GLU A 24 -6.74 7.29 0.05
N GLY A 25 -6.00 7.58 1.12
CA GLY A 25 -6.55 8.00 2.40
C GLY A 25 -7.25 9.35 2.38
N SER A 26 -7.07 10.16 1.32
CA SER A 26 -7.80 11.41 1.11
C SER A 26 -9.32 11.16 1.09
N ALA A 27 -9.75 10.02 0.52
CA ALA A 27 -11.15 9.56 0.55
C ALA A 27 -11.66 9.27 1.97
N PHE A 28 -10.75 9.06 2.93
CA PHE A 28 -11.00 8.68 4.31
C PHE A 28 -10.54 9.76 5.31
N GLY A 29 -10.28 10.99 4.84
CA GLY A 29 -9.90 12.13 5.68
C GLY A 29 -8.49 12.04 6.27
N THR A 30 -7.60 11.24 5.66
CA THR A 30 -6.19 11.14 6.06
C THR A 30 -5.26 11.51 4.90
N GLY A 31 -4.18 12.20 5.21
CA GLY A 31 -3.10 12.44 4.27
C GLY A 31 -2.19 11.22 4.16
N LEU A 32 -2.74 10.01 4.05
CA LEU A 32 -1.94 8.81 3.81
C LEU A 32 -2.44 8.11 2.54
N SER A 33 -1.62 7.32 1.87
CA SER A 33 -2.15 6.28 0.98
C SER A 33 -1.47 4.97 1.31
N VAL A 34 -2.21 3.90 1.12
CA VAL A 34 -1.77 2.55 1.48
C VAL A 34 -1.75 1.71 0.22
N MET A 35 -0.62 1.05 -0.04
CA MET A 35 -0.48 0.07 -1.10
C MET A 35 -0.17 -1.30 -0.49
N PHE A 36 -0.85 -2.32 -0.97
CA PHE A 36 -0.61 -3.72 -0.67
C PHE A 36 0.07 -4.37 -1.88
N PHE A 37 1.19 -5.03 -1.61
CA PHE A 37 1.94 -5.74 -2.63
C PHE A 37 2.30 -7.15 -2.15
N SER A 38 2.09 -8.12 -3.02
CA SER A 38 2.48 -9.51 -2.78
C SER A 38 3.19 -10.09 -4.00
N THR A 39 4.28 -10.82 -3.75
CA THR A 39 5.01 -11.55 -4.78
C THR A 39 5.63 -12.81 -4.19
N GLU A 40 5.59 -13.90 -4.95
CA GLU A 40 6.33 -15.13 -4.64
C GLU A 40 7.74 -15.12 -5.24
N THR A 41 8.00 -14.22 -6.19
CA THR A 41 9.30 -14.09 -6.86
C THR A 41 10.17 -13.06 -6.13
N PRO A 42 11.36 -13.44 -5.60
CA PRO A 42 12.30 -12.49 -5.04
C PRO A 42 12.72 -11.44 -6.09
N GLY A 43 12.80 -10.17 -5.69
CA GLY A 43 13.24 -9.08 -6.56
C GLY A 43 12.19 -8.52 -7.52
N ARG A 44 10.96 -9.06 -7.55
CA ARG A 44 9.85 -8.57 -8.40
C ARG A 44 9.12 -7.32 -7.88
N GLY A 45 9.62 -6.70 -6.82
CA GLY A 45 9.03 -5.50 -6.24
C GLY A 45 9.11 -4.27 -7.16
N PRO A 46 8.51 -3.15 -6.75
CA PRO A 46 8.63 -1.89 -7.47
C PRO A 46 10.10 -1.51 -7.67
N LYS A 47 10.41 -0.87 -8.81
CA LYS A 47 11.77 -0.38 -9.10
C LYS A 47 12.21 0.65 -8.05
N PRO A 48 13.52 0.74 -7.75
CA PRO A 48 14.05 1.81 -6.93
C PRO A 48 13.62 3.18 -7.48
N ARG A 49 13.11 4.04 -6.60
CA ARG A 49 12.64 5.39 -6.89
C ARG A 49 12.89 6.28 -5.67
N SER A 50 13.04 7.57 -5.91
CA SER A 50 13.20 8.57 -4.85
C SER A 50 11.99 9.48 -4.84
N HIS A 51 11.42 9.67 -3.66
CA HIS A 51 10.27 10.55 -3.46
C HIS A 51 10.61 11.68 -2.48
N PRO A 52 9.95 12.84 -2.56
CA PRO A 52 10.12 13.94 -1.61
C PRO A 52 9.36 13.69 -0.28
N TYR A 53 8.86 12.49 -0.05
CA TYR A 53 8.08 12.09 1.11
C TYR A 53 8.55 10.72 1.62
N ASP A 54 8.29 10.48 2.91
CA ASP A 54 8.66 9.22 3.56
C ASP A 54 7.72 8.08 3.13
N GLU A 55 8.31 6.89 2.95
CA GLU A 55 7.58 5.64 2.78
C GLU A 55 7.85 4.74 3.99
N VAL A 56 6.78 4.24 4.61
CA VAL A 56 6.88 3.22 5.67
C VAL A 56 6.56 1.86 5.08
N PHE A 57 7.45 0.90 5.34
CA PHE A 57 7.34 -0.47 4.87
C PHE A 57 7.02 -1.41 6.03
N ILE A 58 5.87 -2.07 5.96
CA ILE A 58 5.51 -3.13 6.91
C ILE A 58 5.61 -4.46 6.19
N ARG A 59 6.44 -5.35 6.73
CA ARG A 59 6.56 -6.73 6.24
C ARG A 59 5.75 -7.67 7.12
N GLY A 60 4.70 -8.27 6.56
CA GLY A 60 3.97 -9.35 7.20
C GLY A 60 4.81 -10.62 7.26
N LEU A 61 4.80 -11.31 8.40
CA LEU A 61 5.32 -12.68 8.51
C LEU A 61 4.15 -13.65 8.30
N SER A 62 3.93 -14.06 7.05
CA SER A 62 3.02 -15.17 6.73
C SER A 62 3.85 -16.39 6.30
N GLY A 63 3.54 -17.57 6.86
CA GLY A 63 4.28 -18.81 6.62
C GLY A 63 4.24 -19.24 5.15
N SER A 64 5.38 -19.73 4.67
CA SER A 64 5.58 -20.37 3.35
C SER A 64 4.95 -19.63 2.15
N ARG A 65 5.60 -18.54 1.73
CA ARG A 65 5.80 -18.08 0.32
C ARG A 65 5.24 -16.71 -0.09
N SER A 66 4.53 -15.98 0.76
CA SER A 66 4.10 -14.61 0.41
C SER A 66 4.78 -13.58 1.30
N ARG A 67 5.68 -12.77 0.70
CA ARG A 67 6.19 -11.56 1.36
C ARG A 67 5.20 -10.45 1.11
N GLU A 68 4.40 -10.15 2.12
CA GLU A 68 3.46 -9.05 2.10
C GLU A 68 4.21 -7.77 2.45
N LEU A 69 4.12 -6.78 1.58
CA LEU A 69 4.69 -5.46 1.79
C LEU A 69 3.58 -4.44 1.73
N MET A 70 3.34 -3.77 2.85
CA MET A 70 2.46 -2.61 2.91
C MET A 70 3.31 -1.36 2.83
N PHE A 71 2.94 -0.45 1.94
CA PHE A 71 3.52 0.88 1.82
C PHE A 71 2.54 1.88 2.41
N LEU A 72 2.99 2.73 3.32
CA LEU A 72 2.27 3.93 3.69
C LEU A 72 3.04 5.15 3.18
N ARG A 73 2.38 5.99 2.37
CA ARG A 73 2.91 7.29 1.93
C ARG A 73 2.14 8.42 2.61
N THR A 74 2.79 9.52 2.97
CA THR A 74 2.11 10.77 3.37
C THR A 74 1.72 11.60 2.14
N ALA A 75 0.48 12.11 2.13
CA ALA A 75 -0.14 12.79 1.01
C ALA A 75 0.46 14.18 0.80
N GLY A 76 0.71 14.49 -0.48
CA GLY A 76 1.24 15.77 -0.95
C GLY A 76 1.64 15.75 -2.43
N VAL A 77 1.71 14.59 -3.09
CA VAL A 77 2.11 14.47 -4.51
C VAL A 77 1.01 13.76 -5.32
N PRO A 78 0.54 14.36 -6.43
CA PRO A 78 -0.46 13.75 -7.31
C PRO A 78 0.01 12.43 -7.94
N THR A 79 -0.91 11.48 -8.05
CA THR A 79 -0.76 10.12 -8.59
C THR A 79 -0.19 10.07 -10.02
N GLY A 80 -0.22 11.18 -10.76
CA GLY A 80 0.34 11.30 -12.13
C GLY A 80 1.87 11.43 -12.23
N MET A 81 2.60 11.54 -11.12
CA MET A 81 4.08 11.59 -11.10
C MET A 81 4.68 10.20 -10.77
N MET A 82 4.06 9.14 -11.29
CA MET A 82 4.39 7.73 -11.01
C MET A 82 4.89 6.99 -12.26
N ALA A 83 5.66 7.67 -13.12
CA ALA A 83 6.32 7.10 -14.29
C ALA A 83 7.85 7.11 -14.14
#